data_AF-R0AHC6-F1
#
_entry.id   AF-R0AHC6-F1
#
_cell.length_a   1.000
_cell.length_b   1.000
_cell.length_c   1.000
_cell.angle_alpha   90.00
_cell.angle_beta   90.00
_cell.angle_gamma   90.00
#
_symmetry.space_group_name_H-M   'P 1'
#
loop_
_entity.id
_entity.type
_entity.pdbx_description
1 polymer ?
#
loop_
_entity_poly.entity_id
_entity_poly.type
_entity_poly.pdbx_seq_one_letter_code
_entity_poly.pdbx_strand_id
1 'polypeptide(L)'
;MEEGTKAAVSETVLEQQGEKQEEGGLLDKIRSLLGGSQKKEESPGTQTPAKDGKTAGETKEEGTDGKAASHEKQAEKTYTQAELAAEIEKAVKEAKEAEEARRAEEKRLEKLSPQEREAEEREAIKKENAELTGKLKRMELEQKASAKLAEKKLPGGLSEFLDYTDEARMAASLEKIGAMYQEQLETGIKERLKGTTPKGLGGAASLTDGMISAEIQKRIRGGL
;
A
#
# COMPACT_ATOMS: atom_id res chain seq x y z
N MET A 1 32.23 -7.08 63.20
CA MET A 1 31.21 -6.35 62.43
C MET A 1 31.53 -6.67 60.98
N GLU A 2 31.26 -7.94 60.63
CA GLU A 2 30.08 -8.41 59.87
C GLU A 2 30.32 -8.16 58.37
N GLU A 3 30.82 -9.19 57.67
CA GLU A 3 30.04 -10.17 56.89
C GLU A 3 29.33 -9.48 55.70
N GLY A 4 29.68 -9.68 54.44
CA GLY A 4 29.97 -10.95 53.78
C GLY A 4 28.70 -11.45 53.08
N THR A 5 28.50 -11.14 51.80
CA THR A 5 27.65 -11.97 50.92
C THR A 5 28.15 -11.89 49.48
N LYS A 6 28.75 -13.00 49.07
CA LYS A 6 28.98 -13.45 47.71
C LYS A 6 28.02 -14.64 47.53
N ALA A 7 27.49 -14.82 46.31
CA ALA A 7 26.90 -16.05 45.75
C ALA A 7 25.38 -16.32 45.88
N ALA A 8 24.93 -17.16 44.93
CA ALA A 8 23.61 -17.76 44.65
C ALA A 8 22.70 -16.91 43.74
N VAL A 9 22.64 -17.16 42.42
CA VAL A 9 22.00 -18.29 41.71
C VAL A 9 20.51 -18.41 42.04
N SER A 10 19.67 -18.09 41.05
CA SER A 10 18.33 -18.63 40.75
C SER A 10 17.87 -17.89 39.49
N GLU A 11 18.13 -18.37 38.28
CA GLU A 11 17.38 -19.48 37.66
C GLU A 11 15.92 -19.48 38.15
N THR A 12 15.14 -18.58 37.58
CA THR A 12 13.68 -18.67 37.50
C THR A 12 13.40 -19.13 36.06
N VAL A 13 13.31 -20.44 35.81
CA VAL A 13 12.03 -21.18 35.85
C VAL A 13 11.05 -20.44 34.94
N LEU A 14 11.09 -20.61 33.61
CA LEU A 14 10.66 -21.82 32.91
C LEU A 14 9.52 -22.52 33.68
N GLU A 15 8.31 -22.34 33.16
CA GLU A 15 7.11 -23.15 33.41
C GLU A 15 6.06 -22.55 34.36
N GLN A 16 5.04 -21.94 33.73
CA GLN A 16 3.59 -22.16 33.95
C GLN A 16 2.82 -21.09 33.15
N GLN A 17 1.73 -21.33 32.44
CA GLN A 17 1.00 -22.54 32.08
C GLN A 17 0.04 -22.12 30.95
N GLY A 18 -0.36 -23.08 30.13
CA GLY A 18 -0.90 -22.84 28.80
C GLY A 18 -2.26 -22.15 28.71
N GLU A 19 -2.43 -21.46 27.58
CA GLU A 19 -3.67 -21.53 26.84
C GLU A 19 -3.36 -22.15 25.47
N LYS A 20 -3.90 -23.34 25.26
CA LYS A 20 -4.02 -23.94 23.94
C LYS A 20 -4.93 -23.04 23.11
N GLN A 21 -4.37 -22.25 22.20
CA GLN A 21 -5.07 -21.90 20.97
C GLN A 21 -4.44 -22.71 19.84
N GLU A 22 -4.87 -23.96 19.78
CA GLU A 22 -4.73 -24.75 18.58
C GLU A 22 -5.73 -24.25 17.52
N GLU A 23 -5.22 -24.23 16.29
CA GLU A 23 -5.92 -24.42 15.02
C GLU A 23 -6.56 -23.21 14.33
N GLY A 24 -5.98 -22.89 13.17
CA GLY A 24 -6.39 -21.84 12.24
C GLY A 24 -5.28 -20.85 11.92
N GLY A 25 -4.05 -21.33 11.74
CA GLY A 25 -2.90 -20.50 11.38
C GLY A 25 -3.18 -19.73 10.09
N LEU A 26 -2.50 -18.59 9.90
CA LEU A 26 -2.66 -17.73 8.72
C LEU A 26 -2.60 -18.51 7.39
N LEU A 27 -1.83 -19.60 7.37
CA LEU A 27 -1.71 -20.53 6.25
C LEU A 27 -3.00 -21.29 5.92
N ASP A 28 -3.82 -21.66 6.91
CA ASP A 28 -5.12 -22.31 6.70
C ASP A 28 -6.14 -21.33 6.11
N LYS A 29 -6.07 -20.05 6.51
CA LYS A 29 -6.89 -18.97 5.93
C LYS A 29 -6.51 -18.72 4.48
N ILE A 30 -5.22 -18.73 4.15
CA ILE A 30 -4.73 -18.63 2.77
C ILE A 30 -5.18 -19.83 1.94
N ARG A 31 -5.13 -21.04 2.48
CA ARG A 31 -5.57 -22.27 1.79
C ARG A 31 -7.09 -22.29 1.55
N SER A 32 -7.88 -21.78 2.49
CA SER A 32 -9.32 -21.59 2.33
C SER A 32 -9.65 -20.57 1.25
N LEU A 33 -8.95 -19.43 1.22
CA LEU A 33 -9.10 -18.40 0.18
C LEU A 33 -8.68 -18.89 -1.21
N LEU A 34 -7.72 -19.81 -1.31
CA LEU A 34 -7.17 -20.32 -2.57
C LEU A 34 -7.90 -21.56 -3.13
N GLY A 35 -8.99 -22.01 -2.51
CA GLY A 35 -9.93 -22.93 -3.17
C GLY A 35 -9.65 -24.43 -3.01
N GLY A 36 -9.27 -24.89 -1.81
CA GLY A 36 -9.13 -26.32 -1.49
C GLY A 36 -10.38 -26.94 -0.86
N SER A 37 -11.36 -27.37 -1.66
CA SER A 37 -12.48 -28.20 -1.19
C SER A 37 -12.02 -29.64 -0.89
N GLN A 38 -12.13 -30.11 0.36
CA GLN A 38 -12.02 -31.53 0.68
C GLN A 38 -13.39 -32.22 0.52
N LYS A 39 -13.45 -33.20 -0.39
CA LYS A 39 -14.39 -34.32 -0.29
C LYS A 39 -13.95 -35.20 0.89
N LYS A 40 -14.90 -35.51 1.78
CA LYS A 40 -14.86 -36.66 2.69
C LYS A 40 -14.59 -37.93 1.89
N GLU A 41 -13.68 -38.78 2.37
CA GLU A 41 -13.84 -40.23 2.37
C GLU A 41 -12.98 -40.81 3.51
N GLU A 42 -13.55 -41.76 4.24
CA GLU A 42 -13.05 -42.38 5.46
C GLU A 42 -11.97 -43.45 5.17
N SER A 43 -11.10 -43.65 6.15
CA SER A 43 -10.02 -44.66 6.14
C SER A 43 -10.56 -46.08 6.39
N PRO A 44 -9.98 -47.13 5.77
CA PRO A 44 -10.58 -48.46 5.71
C PRO A 44 -10.21 -49.39 6.88
N GLY A 45 -11.17 -50.22 7.29
CA GLY A 45 -11.00 -51.37 8.18
C GLY A 45 -10.78 -52.68 7.41
N THR A 46 -9.99 -53.57 8.02
CA THR A 46 -9.57 -54.90 7.56
C THR A 46 -10.73 -55.91 7.36
N GLN A 47 -10.63 -56.71 6.29
CA GLN A 47 -10.89 -58.16 6.14
C GLN A 47 -11.62 -58.55 4.82
N THR A 48 -10.96 -59.45 4.08
CA THR A 48 -11.33 -60.17 2.82
C THR A 48 -12.54 -61.12 2.96
N PRO A 49 -13.01 -61.89 1.94
CA PRO A 49 -12.72 -61.95 0.48
C PRO A 49 -13.96 -62.05 -0.46
N ALA A 50 -13.79 -61.79 -1.77
CA ALA A 50 -14.46 -62.47 -2.90
C ALA A 50 -13.91 -61.87 -4.22
N LYS A 51 -13.03 -62.59 -4.93
CA LYS A 51 -13.28 -63.46 -6.10
C LYS A 51 -13.46 -62.72 -7.45
N ASP A 52 -12.48 -63.03 -8.30
CA ASP A 52 -12.57 -63.35 -9.73
C ASP A 52 -12.67 -62.26 -10.80
N GLY A 53 -11.54 -62.09 -11.50
CA GLY A 53 -11.47 -62.01 -12.96
C GLY A 53 -11.22 -60.61 -13.53
N LYS A 54 -10.45 -60.40 -14.62
CA LYS A 54 -9.72 -61.30 -15.52
C LYS A 54 -9.01 -60.39 -16.56
N THR A 55 -7.71 -60.65 -16.80
CA THR A 55 -6.89 -60.42 -18.03
C THR A 55 -6.76 -59.00 -18.62
N ALA A 56 -5.55 -58.44 -18.74
CA ALA A 56 -4.51 -58.70 -19.77
C ALA A 56 -4.93 -58.19 -21.16
N GLY A 57 -4.12 -57.50 -21.95
CA GLY A 57 -2.70 -57.16 -21.88
C GLY A 57 -2.30 -56.42 -23.17
N GLU A 58 -1.08 -55.87 -23.14
CA GLU A 58 -0.10 -55.88 -24.25
C GLU A 58 -0.32 -55.01 -25.51
N THR A 59 0.68 -54.53 -26.27
CA THR A 59 2.12 -54.20 -26.16
C THR A 59 2.49 -53.55 -27.53
N LYS A 60 3.52 -52.68 -27.58
CA LYS A 60 4.56 -52.61 -28.66
C LYS A 60 4.14 -52.00 -30.04
N GLU A 61 4.98 -51.47 -30.94
CA GLU A 61 6.43 -51.49 -31.21
C GLU A 61 6.92 -50.17 -31.86
N GLU A 62 8.25 -49.99 -31.79
CA GLU A 62 9.13 -49.05 -32.47
C GLU A 62 9.95 -49.80 -33.54
N GLY A 63 10.37 -49.14 -34.62
CA GLY A 63 11.37 -49.62 -35.57
C GLY A 63 11.73 -48.53 -36.57
N THR A 64 12.86 -48.50 -37.29
CA THR A 64 14.14 -49.23 -37.33
C THR A 64 15.01 -48.47 -38.35
N ASP A 65 16.35 -48.56 -38.21
CA ASP A 65 17.46 -48.47 -39.20
C ASP A 65 17.32 -47.65 -40.51
N GLY A 66 18.30 -46.88 -40.99
CA GLY A 66 19.76 -47.01 -40.94
C GLY A 66 20.32 -46.98 -42.38
N LYS A 67 21.35 -46.15 -42.67
CA LYS A 67 22.24 -46.37 -43.83
C LYS A 67 23.56 -45.59 -43.73
N ALA A 68 24.63 -46.37 -43.56
CA ALA A 68 26.03 -45.96 -43.69
C ALA A 68 26.44 -45.81 -45.17
N ALA A 69 27.39 -44.91 -45.46
CA ALA A 69 28.58 -45.17 -46.28
C ALA A 69 29.28 -43.85 -46.64
N SER A 70 30.51 -43.66 -46.17
CA SER A 70 31.69 -43.43 -47.03
C SER A 70 32.90 -43.08 -46.15
N HIS A 71 33.83 -44.03 -46.11
CA HIS A 71 35.14 -43.90 -45.51
C HIS A 71 36.03 -43.18 -46.54
N GLU A 72 36.41 -41.92 -46.28
CA GLU A 72 37.47 -41.24 -47.00
C GLU A 72 38.66 -41.01 -46.06
N LYS A 73 39.82 -41.52 -46.48
CA LYS A 73 41.13 -41.37 -45.86
C LYS A 73 41.39 -39.91 -45.50
N GLN A 74 41.57 -39.63 -44.21
CA GLN A 74 42.26 -38.42 -43.77
C GLN A 74 43.46 -38.82 -42.90
N ALA A 75 44.59 -38.23 -43.28
CA ALA A 75 45.94 -38.44 -42.79
C ALA A 75 46.05 -38.87 -41.32
N GLU A 76 46.72 -40.01 -41.08
CA GLU A 76 47.27 -40.33 -39.76
C GLU A 76 48.31 -39.25 -39.40
N LYS A 77 47.88 -38.25 -38.63
CA LYS A 77 48.77 -37.28 -38.00
C LYS A 77 49.59 -38.03 -36.95
N THR A 78 50.85 -38.30 -37.27
CA THR A 78 51.81 -38.79 -36.27
C THR A 78 52.15 -37.63 -35.35
N TYR A 79 51.45 -37.51 -34.22
CA TYR A 79 51.80 -36.54 -33.18
C TYR A 79 53.11 -36.98 -32.53
N THR A 80 54.13 -36.15 -32.60
CA THR A 80 55.35 -36.38 -31.83
C THR A 80 55.05 -36.22 -30.33
N GLN A 81 55.79 -36.92 -29.48
CA GLN A 81 55.55 -36.89 -28.03
C GLN A 81 55.69 -35.47 -27.43
N ALA A 82 56.47 -34.61 -28.09
CA ALA A 82 56.60 -33.19 -27.76
C ALA A 82 55.35 -32.38 -28.14
N GLU A 83 54.72 -32.64 -29.29
CA GLU A 83 53.47 -31.99 -29.68
C GLU A 83 52.31 -32.39 -28.79
N LEU A 84 52.26 -33.66 -28.36
CA LEU A 84 51.25 -34.12 -27.40
C LEU A 84 51.43 -33.46 -26.02
N ALA A 85 52.67 -33.33 -25.55
CA ALA A 85 52.97 -32.64 -24.28
C ALA A 85 52.59 -31.15 -24.35
N ALA A 86 52.89 -30.48 -25.46
CA ALA A 86 52.53 -29.08 -25.67
C ALA A 86 51.01 -28.87 -25.72
N GLU A 87 50.26 -29.77 -26.37
CA GLU A 87 48.78 -29.69 -26.39
C GLU A 87 48.18 -30.00 -25.02
N ILE A 88 48.75 -30.93 -24.24
CA ILE A 88 48.32 -31.20 -22.86
C ILE A 88 48.57 -29.98 -21.98
N GLU A 89 49.73 -29.35 -22.07
CA GLU A 89 50.06 -28.17 -21.26
C GLU A 89 49.16 -26.98 -21.62
N LYS A 90 48.87 -26.80 -22.92
CA LYS A 90 47.92 -25.81 -23.41
C LYS A 90 46.49 -26.11 -22.91
N ALA A 91 46.03 -27.35 -23.00
CA ALA A 91 44.71 -27.76 -22.51
C ALA A 91 44.59 -27.59 -20.98
N VAL A 92 45.64 -27.89 -20.22
CA VAL A 92 45.68 -27.66 -18.76
C VAL A 92 45.65 -26.17 -18.43
N LYS A 93 46.31 -25.34 -19.23
CA LYS A 93 46.31 -23.88 -19.04
C LYS A 93 44.95 -23.27 -19.38
N GLU A 94 44.35 -23.66 -20.50
CA GLU A 94 42.99 -23.26 -20.87
C GLU A 94 41.96 -23.74 -19.85
N ALA A 95 42.10 -24.95 -19.32
CA ALA A 95 41.20 -25.47 -18.27
C ALA A 95 41.31 -24.69 -16.96
N LYS A 96 42.52 -24.27 -16.57
CA LYS A 96 42.73 -23.41 -15.38
C LYS A 96 42.16 -22.01 -15.58
N GLU A 97 42.40 -21.42 -16.74
CA GLU A 97 41.85 -20.09 -17.09
C GLU A 97 40.32 -20.14 -17.17
N ALA A 98 39.75 -21.21 -17.70
CA ALA A 98 38.30 -21.43 -17.72
C ALA A 98 37.72 -21.65 -16.31
N GLU A 99 38.42 -22.36 -15.42
CA GLU A 99 37.98 -22.52 -14.03
C GLU A 99 38.05 -21.19 -13.27
N GLU A 100 39.13 -20.42 -13.40
CA GLU A 100 39.24 -19.09 -12.79
C GLU A 100 38.20 -18.12 -13.34
N ALA A 101 37.94 -18.13 -14.65
CA ALA A 101 36.87 -17.34 -15.27
C ALA A 101 35.50 -17.74 -14.72
N ARG A 102 35.20 -19.04 -14.61
CA ARG A 102 33.93 -19.54 -14.05
C ARG A 102 33.77 -19.16 -12.59
N ARG A 103 34.85 -19.20 -11.81
CA ARG A 103 34.87 -18.84 -10.39
C ARG A 103 34.79 -17.32 -10.17
N ALA A 104 35.33 -16.54 -11.09
CA ALA A 104 35.19 -15.08 -11.12
C ALA A 104 33.77 -14.67 -11.52
N GLU A 105 33.17 -15.35 -12.49
CA GLU A 105 31.76 -15.18 -12.87
C GLU A 105 30.82 -15.64 -11.76
N GLU A 106 31.04 -16.77 -11.09
CA GLU A 106 30.24 -17.19 -9.92
C GLU A 106 30.32 -16.17 -8.80
N LYS A 107 31.51 -15.66 -8.46
CA LYS A 107 31.66 -14.58 -7.47
C LYS A 107 31.02 -13.29 -7.91
N ARG A 108 30.98 -13.01 -9.22
CA ARG A 108 30.32 -11.85 -9.77
C ARG A 108 28.80 -12.04 -9.81
N LEU A 109 28.30 -13.23 -10.10
CA LEU A 109 26.90 -13.62 -10.03
C LEU A 109 26.44 -13.55 -8.58
N GLU A 110 27.19 -14.11 -7.64
CA GLU A 110 26.91 -14.07 -6.20
C GLU A 110 26.87 -12.61 -5.69
N LYS A 111 27.76 -11.74 -6.20
CA LYS A 111 27.75 -10.28 -5.92
C LYS A 111 26.71 -9.46 -6.70
N LEU A 112 26.25 -9.91 -7.88
CA LEU A 112 25.15 -9.32 -8.67
C LEU A 112 23.78 -9.96 -8.34
N SER A 113 23.70 -10.78 -7.30
CA SER A 113 22.51 -11.54 -6.92
C SER A 113 22.01 -11.08 -5.53
N PRO A 114 20.83 -11.56 -5.06
CA PRO A 114 19.84 -10.99 -4.13
C PRO A 114 20.03 -9.62 -3.47
N GLN A 115 21.21 -9.24 -2.98
CA GLN A 115 21.44 -7.99 -2.28
C GLN A 115 21.11 -6.74 -3.08
N GLU A 116 21.42 -6.67 -4.37
CA GLU A 116 21.08 -5.49 -5.18
C GLU A 116 19.57 -5.38 -5.42
N ARG A 117 18.89 -6.52 -5.60
CA ARG A 117 17.42 -6.59 -5.67
C ARG A 117 16.76 -6.26 -4.34
N GLU A 118 17.29 -6.78 -3.23
CA GLU A 118 16.83 -6.43 -1.89
C GLU A 118 17.07 -4.95 -1.59
N ALA A 119 18.19 -4.37 -2.05
CA ALA A 119 18.45 -2.95 -1.87
C ALA A 119 17.46 -2.11 -2.68
N GLU A 120 17.22 -2.47 -3.95
CA GLU A 120 16.25 -1.77 -4.80
C GLU A 120 14.81 -1.94 -4.30
N GLU A 121 14.42 -3.14 -3.84
CA GLU A 121 13.12 -3.42 -3.24
C GLU A 121 12.96 -2.69 -1.91
N ARG A 122 13.98 -2.66 -1.05
CA ARG A 122 13.97 -1.85 0.19
C ARG A 122 13.83 -0.37 -0.13
N GLU A 123 14.52 0.14 -1.14
CA GLU A 123 14.40 1.53 -1.56
C GLU A 123 13.03 1.83 -2.20
N ALA A 124 12.48 0.91 -2.98
CA ALA A 124 11.12 1.01 -3.54
C ALA A 124 10.08 1.03 -2.42
N ILE A 125 10.15 0.10 -1.46
CA ILE A 125 9.28 0.04 -0.29
C ILE A 125 9.43 1.30 0.57
N LYS A 126 10.65 1.82 0.77
CA LYS A 126 10.86 3.08 1.50
C LYS A 126 10.21 4.26 0.78
N LYS A 127 10.35 4.35 -0.55
CA LYS A 127 9.72 5.40 -1.35
C LYS A 127 8.20 5.31 -1.28
N GLU A 128 7.64 4.11 -1.43
CA GLU A 128 6.21 3.87 -1.30
C GLU A 128 5.71 4.23 0.10
N ASN A 129 6.40 3.77 1.15
CA ASN A 129 6.07 4.14 2.53
C ASN A 129 6.13 5.65 2.75
N ALA A 130 7.12 6.35 2.20
CA ALA A 130 7.22 7.80 2.30
C ALA A 130 6.07 8.51 1.56
N GLU A 131 5.70 8.02 0.38
CA GLU A 131 4.57 8.54 -0.39
C GLU A 131 3.25 8.32 0.35
N LEU A 132 3.01 7.10 0.84
CA LEU A 132 1.81 6.75 1.62
C LEU A 132 1.73 7.56 2.91
N THR A 133 2.85 7.71 3.62
CA THR A 133 2.92 8.55 4.84
C THR A 133 2.62 10.00 4.50
N GLY A 134 3.13 10.51 3.38
CA GLY A 134 2.83 11.86 2.89
C GLY A 134 1.35 12.06 2.55
N LYS A 135 0.73 11.08 1.87
CA LYS A 135 -0.70 11.07 1.55
C LYS A 135 -1.56 11.03 2.82
N LEU A 136 -1.24 10.16 3.77
CA LEU A 136 -1.92 10.07 5.06
C LEU A 136 -1.85 11.40 5.81
N LYS A 137 -0.66 11.98 5.94
CA LYS A 137 -0.47 13.28 6.58
C LYS A 137 -1.30 14.37 5.91
N ARG A 138 -1.36 14.38 4.58
CA ARG A 138 -2.18 15.34 3.83
C ARG A 138 -3.67 15.13 4.11
N MET A 139 -4.17 13.89 4.06
CA MET A 139 -5.56 13.58 4.38
C MET A 139 -5.93 13.96 5.82
N GLU A 140 -5.04 13.75 6.78
CA GLU A 140 -5.22 14.19 8.16
C GLU A 140 -5.34 15.72 8.26
N LEU A 141 -4.49 16.45 7.53
CA LEU A 141 -4.57 17.91 7.48
C LEU A 141 -5.85 18.40 6.78
N GLU A 142 -6.30 17.72 5.73
CA GLU A 142 -7.59 17.99 5.05
C GLU A 142 -8.79 17.76 5.98
N GLN A 143 -8.78 16.67 6.74
CA GLN A 143 -9.81 16.42 7.76
C GLN A 143 -9.80 17.49 8.85
N LYS A 144 -8.61 17.83 9.39
CA LYS A 144 -8.47 18.92 10.37
C LYS A 144 -8.95 20.26 9.80
N ALA A 145 -8.62 20.56 8.56
CA ALA A 145 -9.06 21.78 7.90
C ALA A 145 -10.60 21.81 7.74
N SER A 146 -11.20 20.69 7.33
CA SER A 146 -12.67 20.59 7.21
C SER A 146 -13.37 20.82 8.55
N ALA A 147 -12.82 20.27 9.65
CA ALA A 147 -13.33 20.48 11.00
C ALA A 147 -13.21 21.94 11.42
N LYS A 148 -12.05 22.58 11.18
CA LYS A 148 -11.83 24.01 11.49
C LYS A 148 -12.73 24.93 10.67
N LEU A 149 -12.95 24.63 9.39
CA LEU A 149 -13.88 25.40 8.55
C LEU A 149 -15.31 25.29 9.10
N ALA A 150 -15.75 24.10 9.49
CA ALA A 150 -17.07 23.90 10.10
C ALA A 150 -17.21 24.64 11.45
N GLU A 151 -16.20 24.56 12.32
CA GLU A 151 -16.16 25.26 13.61
C GLU A 151 -16.31 26.78 13.43
N LYS A 152 -15.60 27.34 12.44
CA LYS A 152 -15.66 28.77 12.12
C LYS A 152 -16.86 29.17 11.26
N LYS A 153 -17.74 28.23 10.91
CA LYS A 153 -18.90 28.43 10.02
C LYS A 153 -18.48 29.02 8.66
N LEU A 154 -17.30 28.64 8.20
CA LEU A 154 -16.75 29.02 6.91
C LEU A 154 -17.18 28.01 5.83
N PRO A 155 -17.38 28.44 4.57
CA PRO A 155 -17.73 27.54 3.48
C PRO A 155 -16.69 26.43 3.28
N GLY A 156 -17.14 25.18 3.15
CA GLY A 156 -16.25 24.03 2.91
C GLY A 156 -15.42 24.13 1.64
N GLY A 157 -15.91 24.84 0.62
CA GLY A 157 -15.17 25.12 -0.62
C GLY A 157 -13.90 25.96 -0.42
N LEU A 158 -13.72 26.61 0.73
CA LEU A 158 -12.47 27.29 1.05
C LEU A 158 -11.30 26.30 1.27
N SER A 159 -11.59 25.03 1.53
CA SER A 159 -10.57 23.98 1.73
C SER A 159 -9.65 23.77 0.52
N GLU A 160 -10.13 24.05 -0.70
CA GLU A 160 -9.36 23.91 -1.94
C GLU A 160 -8.22 24.94 -2.05
N PHE A 161 -8.31 26.04 -1.30
CA PHE A 161 -7.35 27.16 -1.33
C PHE A 161 -6.37 27.14 -0.14
N LEU A 162 -6.47 26.14 0.74
CA LEU A 162 -5.60 26.02 1.92
C LEU A 162 -4.25 25.39 1.56
N ASP A 163 -3.20 25.79 2.30
CA ASP A 163 -1.86 25.22 2.16
C ASP A 163 -1.69 24.00 3.07
N TYR A 164 -1.68 22.80 2.49
CA TYR A 164 -1.52 21.52 3.19
C TYR A 164 -0.07 21.07 3.36
N THR A 165 0.92 21.95 3.17
CA THR A 165 2.34 21.60 3.38
C THR A 165 2.62 21.19 4.83
N ASP A 166 2.07 21.94 5.77
CA ASP A 166 2.17 21.67 7.20
C ASP A 166 0.96 22.28 7.95
N GLU A 167 0.80 21.90 9.22
CA GLU A 167 -0.34 22.34 10.02
C GLU A 167 -0.35 23.84 10.30
N ALA A 168 0.83 24.46 10.41
CA ALA A 168 0.95 25.89 10.68
C ALA A 168 0.54 26.73 9.47
N ARG A 169 0.98 26.35 8.26
CA ARG A 169 0.60 26.96 6.99
C ARG A 169 -0.87 26.72 6.66
N MET A 170 -1.40 25.53 6.95
CA MET A 170 -2.82 25.25 6.82
C MET A 170 -3.64 26.17 7.73
N ALA A 171 -3.24 26.32 9.00
CA ALA A 171 -3.91 27.22 9.93
C ALA A 171 -3.80 28.69 9.48
N ALA A 172 -2.60 29.14 9.09
CA ALA A 172 -2.37 30.52 8.65
C ALA A 172 -3.15 30.87 7.36
N SER A 173 -3.19 29.96 6.38
CA SER A 173 -3.99 30.13 5.17
C SER A 173 -5.48 30.17 5.48
N LEU A 174 -5.96 29.33 6.40
CA LEU A 174 -7.34 29.32 6.85
C LEU A 174 -7.73 30.64 7.54
N GLU A 175 -6.90 31.17 8.44
CA GLU A 175 -7.15 32.48 9.06
C GLU A 175 -7.21 33.59 8.01
N LYS A 176 -6.22 33.63 7.11
CA LYS A 176 -6.14 34.68 6.08
C LYS A 176 -7.37 34.68 5.18
N ILE A 177 -7.72 33.52 4.64
CA ILE A 177 -8.87 33.38 3.72
C ILE A 177 -10.18 33.61 4.49
N GLY A 178 -10.29 33.10 5.72
CA GLY A 178 -11.44 33.30 6.58
C GLY A 178 -11.70 34.78 6.89
N ALA A 179 -10.65 35.53 7.26
CA ALA A 179 -10.74 36.96 7.53
C ALA A 179 -11.18 37.75 6.28
N MET A 180 -10.57 37.46 5.12
CA MET A 180 -10.97 38.10 3.86
C MET A 180 -12.44 37.80 3.51
N TYR A 181 -12.88 36.55 3.67
CA TYR A 181 -14.27 36.18 3.40
C TYR A 181 -15.26 36.93 4.31
N GLN A 182 -14.95 37.02 5.60
CA GLN A 182 -15.78 37.76 6.56
C GLN A 182 -15.82 39.26 6.25
N GLU A 183 -14.69 39.89 5.92
CA GLU A 183 -14.62 41.29 5.53
C GLU A 183 -15.47 41.60 4.29
N GLN A 184 -15.41 40.73 3.27
CA GLN A 184 -16.20 40.87 2.06
C GLN A 184 -17.70 40.67 2.34
N LEU A 185 -18.06 39.69 3.18
CA LEU A 185 -19.44 39.50 3.62
C LEU A 185 -19.97 40.72 4.36
N GLU A 186 -19.21 41.25 5.32
CA GLU A 186 -19.60 42.45 6.06
C GLU A 186 -19.80 43.65 5.14
N THR A 187 -18.90 43.84 4.18
CA THR A 187 -18.98 44.94 3.21
C THR A 187 -20.24 44.79 2.36
N GLY A 188 -20.50 43.60 1.81
CA GLY A 188 -21.71 43.33 1.03
C GLY A 188 -23.00 43.48 1.84
N ILE A 189 -23.01 43.05 3.11
CA ILE A 189 -24.14 43.25 4.03
C ILE A 189 -24.36 44.74 4.31
N LYS A 190 -23.29 45.50 4.60
CA LYS A 190 -23.35 46.96 4.83
C LYS A 190 -23.87 47.69 3.58
N GLU A 191 -23.44 47.31 2.40
CA GLU A 191 -23.95 47.87 1.14
C GLU A 191 -25.43 47.55 0.92
N ARG A 192 -25.84 46.30 1.19
CA ARG A 192 -27.27 45.90 1.12
C ARG A 192 -28.13 46.66 2.13
N LEU A 193 -27.63 46.88 3.35
CA LEU A 193 -28.31 47.67 4.38
C LEU A 193 -28.37 49.17 4.03
N LYS A 194 -27.35 49.70 3.33
CA LYS A 194 -27.38 51.05 2.76
C LYS A 194 -28.32 51.16 1.55
N GLY A 195 -28.54 50.05 0.84
CA GLY A 195 -29.50 49.92 -0.25
C GLY A 195 -30.92 50.25 0.21
N THR A 196 -31.61 51.10 -0.54
CA THR A 196 -32.85 51.77 -0.16
C THR A 196 -33.96 50.86 0.36
N THR A 197 -34.54 51.22 1.51
CA THR A 197 -35.88 50.78 1.90
C THR A 197 -36.85 51.05 0.74
N PRO A 198 -37.64 50.05 0.30
CA PRO A 198 -38.59 50.23 -0.80
C PRO A 198 -39.50 51.43 -0.53
N LYS A 199 -39.65 52.33 -1.52
CA LYS A 199 -40.63 53.42 -1.46
C LYS A 199 -42.01 52.83 -1.19
N GLY A 200 -42.52 53.01 0.02
CA GLY A 200 -43.80 52.44 0.48
C GLY A 200 -43.74 51.81 1.87
N LEU A 201 -42.59 51.34 2.34
CA LEU A 201 -42.50 50.63 3.63
C LEU A 201 -42.54 51.56 4.87
N GLY A 202 -42.09 52.82 4.74
CA GLY A 202 -42.14 53.83 5.80
C GLY A 202 -43.26 54.89 5.65
N GLY A 203 -43.97 54.88 4.52
CA GLY A 203 -45.00 55.87 4.20
C GLY A 203 -46.40 55.48 4.67
N ALA A 204 -46.69 54.18 4.80
CA ALA A 204 -48.04 53.72 5.12
C ALA A 204 -48.47 54.13 6.54
N ALA A 205 -47.59 54.00 7.53
CA ALA A 205 -47.89 54.37 8.92
C ALA A 205 -48.08 55.89 9.11
N SER A 206 -47.30 56.71 8.40
CA SER A 206 -47.42 58.17 8.45
C SER A 206 -48.61 58.71 7.66
N LEU A 207 -49.00 58.05 6.55
CA LEU A 207 -50.25 58.36 5.85
C LEU A 207 -51.47 58.08 6.74
N THR A 208 -51.52 56.92 7.41
CA THR A 208 -52.65 56.57 8.26
C THR A 208 -52.76 57.49 9.49
N ASP A 209 -51.63 57.84 10.11
CA ASP A 209 -51.62 58.73 11.28
C ASP A 209 -52.09 60.15 10.91
N GLY A 210 -51.62 60.68 9.77
CA GLY A 210 -52.10 61.97 9.26
C GLY A 210 -53.60 61.99 8.93
N MET A 211 -54.12 60.90 8.34
CA MET A 211 -55.55 60.76 8.02
C MET A 211 -56.42 60.64 9.28
N ILE A 212 -55.98 59.86 10.27
CA ILE A 212 -56.68 59.70 11.55
C ILE A 212 -56.71 61.04 12.30
N SER A 213 -55.58 61.74 12.37
CA SER A 213 -55.49 63.05 13.03
C SER A 213 -56.39 64.10 12.36
N ALA A 214 -56.46 64.11 11.03
CA ALA A 214 -57.34 65.00 10.29
C ALA A 214 -58.83 64.71 10.53
N GLU A 215 -59.23 63.44 10.61
CA GLU A 215 -60.61 63.04 10.90
C GLU A 215 -61.04 63.42 12.32
N ILE A 216 -60.14 63.26 13.30
CA ILE A 216 -60.34 63.70 14.69
C ILE A 216 -60.56 65.22 14.73
N GLN A 217 -59.70 66.00 14.07
CA GLN A 217 -59.86 67.46 14.02
C GLN A 217 -61.15 67.90 13.32
N LYS A 218 -61.58 67.20 12.28
CA LYS A 218 -62.84 67.48 11.57
C LYS A 218 -64.05 67.23 12.47
N ARG A 219 -64.07 66.14 13.24
CA ARG A 219 -65.16 65.87 14.20
C ARG A 219 -65.18 66.86 15.37
N ILE A 220 -64.01 67.26 15.86
CA ILE A 220 -63.92 68.29 16.92
C ILE A 220 -64.40 69.66 16.40
N ARG A 221 -64.10 70.00 15.14
CA ARG A 221 -64.45 71.30 14.55
C ARG A 221 -65.87 71.39 13.99
N GLY A 222 -66.45 70.28 13.53
CA GLY A 222 -67.82 70.24 12.99
C GLY A 222 -68.91 69.96 14.03
N GLY A 223 -68.57 69.92 15.32
CA GLY A 223 -69.47 69.59 16.43
C GLY A 223 -69.80 70.76 17.36
N LEU A 224 -69.57 72.02 16.94
CA LEU A 224 -70.09 73.22 17.61
C LEU A 224 -71.34 73.75 16.91
#